data_AF-A0A327KY97-F1
#
_entry.id   AF-A0A327KY97-F1
#
_cell.length_a   1.000
_cell.length_b   1.000
_cell.length_c   1.000
_cell.angle_alpha   90.00
_cell.angle_beta   90.00
_cell.angle_gamma   90.00
#
_symmetry.space_group_name_H-M   'P 1'
#
loop_
_entity.id
_entity.type
_entity.pdbx_description
1 polymer ?
#
loop_
_entity_poly.entity_id
_entity_poly.type
_entity_poly.pdbx_seq_one_letter_code
_entity_poly.pdbx_strand_id
1 'polypeptide(L)'
;MPRPHSDLARQSCGRDLTAEEAALAVALERIFATGTHDFAIVVERLTADAVVAPLSGATTWTVDLLEAELTAINASHDEAYAAHGFGA
;
A
#
# COMPACT_ATOMS: atom_id res chain seq x y z
N MET A 1 22.21 13.45 17.45
CA MET A 1 20.79 13.83 17.49
C MET A 1 20.37 14.30 16.11
N PRO A 2 19.15 14.01 15.62
CA PRO A 2 18.55 12.73 15.19
C PRO A 2 18.65 12.51 13.66
N ARG A 3 18.21 11.32 13.20
CA ARG A 3 18.35 10.78 11.82
C ARG A 3 17.52 11.56 10.78
N PRO A 4 18.05 11.85 9.57
CA PRO A 4 17.32 12.53 8.49
C PRO A 4 16.30 11.65 7.75
N HIS A 5 15.75 10.60 8.38
CA HIS A 5 14.83 9.68 7.71
C HIS A 5 13.36 10.14 7.71
N SER A 6 12.99 11.09 8.57
CA SER A 6 11.59 11.52 8.70
C SER A 6 11.10 12.33 7.50
N ASP A 7 11.98 13.15 6.89
CA ASP A 7 11.60 14.01 5.76
C ASP A 7 11.63 13.28 4.41
N LEU A 8 12.42 12.21 4.29
CA LEU A 8 12.44 11.34 3.10
C LEU A 8 11.30 10.32 3.09
N ALA A 9 10.81 9.89 4.26
CA ALA A 9 9.59 9.08 4.36
C ALA A 9 8.33 9.84 3.90
N ARG A 10 8.36 11.17 4.00
CA ARG A 10 7.26 12.08 3.62
C ARG A 10 7.29 12.49 2.15
N GLN A 11 8.30 12.06 1.39
CA GLN A 11 8.58 12.56 0.04
C GLN A 11 7.92 11.77 -1.10
N SER A 12 7.04 10.80 -0.82
CA SER A 12 6.40 10.08 -1.93
C SER A 12 4.92 9.73 -1.81
N CYS A 13 4.13 10.39 -0.95
CA CYS A 13 2.67 10.24 -0.98
C CYS A 13 2.01 11.63 -1.00
N GLY A 14 1.28 11.96 -2.06
CA GLY A 14 0.53 13.23 -2.14
C GLY A 14 -0.53 13.42 -1.04
N ARG A 15 -0.80 12.37 -0.25
CA ARG A 15 -1.66 12.34 0.94
C ARG A 15 -1.09 11.38 2.00
N ASP A 16 -1.55 11.54 3.25
CA ASP A 16 -1.27 10.57 4.31
C ASP A 16 -1.93 9.20 3.98
N LEU A 17 -1.23 8.12 4.38
CA LEU A 17 -1.76 6.76 4.31
C LEU A 17 -2.77 6.52 5.44
N THR A 18 -3.83 5.77 5.16
CA THR A 18 -4.73 5.28 6.22
C THR A 18 -4.06 4.19 7.05
N ALA A 19 -4.66 3.84 8.19
CA ALA A 19 -4.15 2.76 9.03
C ALA A 19 -4.17 1.40 8.29
N GLU A 20 -5.20 1.19 7.46
CA GLU A 20 -5.40 0.00 6.66
C GLU A 20 -4.39 -0.06 5.50
N GLU A 21 -4.09 1.06 4.84
CA GLU A 21 -3.07 1.13 3.79
C GLU A 21 -1.66 0.88 4.35
N ALA A 22 -1.36 1.43 5.53
CA ALA A 22 -0.11 1.16 6.22
C ALA A 22 0.02 -0.31 6.62
N ALA A 23 -1.07 -0.93 7.09
CA ALA A 23 -1.09 -2.36 7.43
C ALA A 23 -0.86 -3.24 6.19
N LEU A 24 -1.49 -2.89 5.06
CA LEU A 24 -1.28 -3.57 3.78
C LEU A 24 0.18 -3.44 3.32
N ALA A 25 0.76 -2.24 3.37
CA ALA A 25 2.15 -2.00 2.97
C ALA A 25 3.14 -2.83 3.80
N VAL A 26 2.96 -2.86 5.13
CA VAL A 26 3.80 -3.67 6.04
C VAL A 26 3.65 -5.17 5.74
N ALA A 27 2.45 -5.64 5.42
CA ALA A 27 2.22 -7.04 5.06
C ALA A 27 2.91 -7.39 3.73
N LEU A 28 2.80 -6.54 2.71
CA LEU A 28 3.47 -6.71 1.43
C LEU A 28 5.00 -6.71 1.58
N GLU A 29 5.57 -5.76 2.32
CA GLU A 29 7.00 -5.72 2.62
C GLU A 29 7.49 -7.02 3.28
N ARG A 30 6.76 -7.52 4.29
CA ARG A 30 7.07 -8.81 4.95
C ARG A 30 7.04 -9.97 3.96
N ILE A 31 6.07 -10.02 3.07
CA ILE A 31 5.93 -11.09 2.07
C ILE A 31 7.08 -11.03 1.06
N PHE A 32 7.35 -9.84 0.49
CA PHE A 32 8.42 -9.66 -0.49
C PHE A 32 9.82 -9.87 0.11
N ALA A 33 10.02 -9.56 1.39
CA ALA A 33 11.27 -9.84 2.10
C ALA A 33 11.61 -11.35 2.15
N THR A 34 10.63 -12.23 1.95
CA THR A 34 10.87 -13.68 1.83
C THR A 34 11.34 -14.12 0.44
N GLY A 35 11.45 -13.21 -0.53
CA GLY A 35 11.84 -13.47 -1.92
C GLY A 35 10.70 -13.93 -2.82
N THR A 36 9.47 -14.00 -2.30
CA THR A 36 8.27 -14.34 -3.06
C THR A 36 7.78 -13.13 -3.84
N HIS A 37 7.77 -13.23 -5.18
CA HIS A 37 7.20 -12.21 -6.08
C HIS A 37 5.98 -12.74 -6.87
N ASP A 38 5.48 -13.91 -6.50
CA ASP A 38 4.28 -14.50 -7.11
C ASP A 38 3.03 -13.92 -6.45
N PHE A 39 2.21 -13.22 -7.22
CA PHE A 39 0.99 -12.59 -6.74
C PHE A 39 -0.02 -13.60 -6.19
N ALA A 40 -0.05 -14.84 -6.68
CA ALA A 40 -0.91 -15.88 -6.13
C ALA A 40 -0.51 -16.21 -4.68
N ILE A 41 0.79 -16.33 -4.41
CA ILE A 41 1.30 -16.59 -3.05
C ILE A 41 1.12 -15.35 -2.16
N VAL A 42 1.25 -14.15 -2.72
CA VAL A 42 0.99 -12.91 -1.99
C VAL A 42 -0.44 -12.87 -1.48
N VAL A 43 -1.45 -13.11 -2.33
CA VAL A 43 -2.86 -13.04 -1.91
C VAL A 43 -3.25 -14.16 -0.94
N GLU A 44 -2.67 -15.36 -1.09
CA GLU A 44 -2.83 -16.43 -0.11
C GLU A 44 -2.31 -16.01 1.27
N ARG A 45 -1.13 -15.39 1.33
CA ARG A 45 -0.55 -14.91 2.59
C ARG A 45 -1.31 -13.75 3.20
N LEU A 46 -1.75 -12.79 2.39
CA LEU A 46 -2.59 -11.68 2.85
C LEU A 46 -3.91 -12.19 3.45
N THR A 47 -4.52 -13.21 2.82
CA THR A 47 -5.72 -13.87 3.33
C THR A 47 -5.43 -14.64 4.62
N ALA A 48 -4.32 -15.37 4.68
CA ALA A 48 -3.92 -16.13 5.87
C ALA A 48 -3.61 -15.22 7.07
N ASP A 49 -3.00 -14.06 6.83
CA ASP A 49 -2.71 -13.03 7.83
C ASP A 49 -3.97 -12.17 8.16
N ALA A 50 -5.11 -12.43 7.50
CA ALA A 50 -6.37 -11.70 7.66
C ALA A 50 -6.22 -10.17 7.50
N VAL A 51 -5.35 -9.75 6.58
CA VAL A 51 -5.11 -8.33 6.29
C VAL A 51 -6.38 -7.73 5.69
N VAL A 52 -6.81 -6.59 6.23
CA VAL A 52 -8.00 -5.88 5.73
C VAL A 52 -7.61 -5.06 4.51
N ALA A 53 -8.34 -5.24 3.41
CA ALA A 53 -8.21 -4.42 2.22
C ALA A 53 -8.67 -2.98 2.52
N PRO A 54 -7.86 -1.96 2.20
CA PRO A 54 -8.11 -0.59 2.63
C PRO A 54 -9.36 0.04 2.01
N LEU A 55 -9.72 -0.30 0.77
CA LEU A 55 -10.90 0.27 0.10
C LEU A 55 -12.13 -0.60 0.30
N SER A 56 -12.03 -1.90 0.02
CA SER A 56 -13.18 -2.82 0.08
C SER A 56 -13.49 -3.36 1.49
N GLY A 57 -12.55 -3.27 2.44
CA GLY A 57 -12.69 -3.86 3.78
C GLY A 57 -12.66 -5.39 3.79
N ALA A 58 -12.36 -6.03 2.66
CA ALA A 58 -12.31 -7.48 2.54
C ALA A 58 -11.03 -8.06 3.19
N THR A 59 -11.16 -9.23 3.82
CA THR A 59 -10.01 -9.99 4.35
C THR A 59 -9.65 -11.20 3.51
N THR A 60 -10.45 -11.49 2.48
CA THR A 60 -10.22 -12.57 1.53
C THR A 60 -9.64 -11.97 0.26
N TRP A 61 -8.35 -12.19 0.03
CA TRP A 61 -7.63 -11.63 -1.10
C TRP A 61 -7.65 -12.56 -2.30
N THR A 62 -7.97 -11.98 -3.46
CA THR A 62 -7.75 -12.58 -4.77
C THR A 62 -6.78 -11.70 -5.56
N VAL A 63 -6.18 -12.24 -6.61
CA VAL A 63 -5.27 -11.45 -7.47
C VAL A 63 -6.01 -10.26 -8.07
N ASP A 64 -7.25 -10.46 -8.54
CA ASP A 64 -8.09 -9.40 -9.08
C ASP A 64 -8.39 -8.31 -8.05
N LEU A 65 -8.66 -8.70 -6.79
CA LEU A 65 -8.90 -7.74 -5.71
C LEU A 65 -7.62 -6.97 -5.37
N LEU A 66 -6.48 -7.65 -5.29
CA LEU A 66 -5.18 -7.02 -5.04
C LEU A 66 -4.85 -5.97 -6.12
N GLU A 67 -5.04 -6.32 -7.40
CA GLU A 67 -4.83 -5.39 -8.51
C GLU A 67 -5.79 -4.19 -8.44
N ALA A 68 -7.08 -4.43 -8.18
CA ALA A 68 -8.07 -3.37 -8.06
C ALA A 68 -7.76 -2.40 -6.91
N GLU A 69 -7.40 -2.92 -5.74
CA GLU A 69 -7.04 -2.12 -4.56
C GLU A 69 -5.78 -1.29 -4.84
N LEU A 70 -4.70 -1.89 -5.35
CA LEU A 70 -3.47 -1.18 -5.67
C LEU A 70 -3.69 -0.10 -6.74
N THR A 71 -4.50 -0.38 -7.75
CA THR A 71 -4.83 0.59 -8.80
C THR A 71 -5.57 1.80 -8.23
N ALA A 72 -6.57 1.56 -7.37
CA ALA A 72 -7.36 2.63 -6.77
C ALA A 72 -6.56 3.44 -5.73
N ILE A 73 -5.71 2.80 -4.93
CA ILE A 73 -4.78 3.48 -4.02
C ILE A 73 -3.83 4.38 -4.81
N ASN A 74 -3.23 3.87 -5.89
CA ASN A 74 -2.33 4.64 -6.74
C ASN A 74 -3.06 5.82 -7.42
N ALA A 75 -4.26 5.61 -7.95
CA ALA A 75 -5.06 6.70 -8.53
C ALA A 75 -5.36 7.79 -7.49
N SER A 76 -5.69 7.41 -6.26
CA SER A 76 -5.89 8.35 -5.16
C SER A 76 -4.62 9.12 -4.78
N HIS A 77 -3.46 8.47 -4.82
CA HIS A 77 -2.18 9.16 -4.67
C HIS A 77 -1.90 10.13 -5.82
N ASP A 78 -2.14 9.71 -7.07
CA ASP A 78 -1.96 10.56 -8.26
C ASP A 78 -2.85 11.80 -8.23
N GLU A 79 -4.12 11.67 -7.81
CA GLU A 79 -5.02 12.80 -7.60
C GLU A 79 -4.50 13.76 -6.52
N ALA A 80 -4.04 13.21 -5.39
CA ALA A 80 -3.47 14.03 -4.31
C ALA A 80 -2.17 14.74 -4.75
N TYR A 81 -1.36 14.08 -5.58
CA TYR A 81 -0.20 14.69 -6.22
C TYR A 81 -0.57 15.79 -7.20
N ALA A 82 -1.60 15.61 -8.02
CA ALA A 82 -2.07 16.63 -8.94
C ALA A 82 -2.66 17.85 -8.21
N ALA A 83 -3.30 17.64 -7.05
CA ALA A 83 -3.90 18.70 -6.24
C ALA A 83 -2.89 19.45 -5.34
N HIS A 84 -1.80 18.81 -4.91
CA HIS A 84 -0.85 19.36 -3.93
C HIS A 84 0.61 19.37 -4.38
N GLY A 85 0.92 18.91 -5.59
CA GLY A 85 2.23 18.99 -6.19
C GLY A 85 2.56 20.44 -6.54
N PHE A 86 3.72 20.93 -6.07
CA PHE A 86 4.27 22.21 -6.50
C PHE A 86 4.47 22.22 -8.02
N GLY A 87 3.50 22.79 -8.74
CA GLY A 87 3.49 22.85 -10.20
C GLY A 87 2.18 23.34 -10.84
N ALA A 88 1.37 24.12 -10.13
CA ALA A 88 0.26 24.91 -10.70
C ALA A 88 0.56 26.41 -10.59
#